data_AF-A0A7Y2NQ28-F1
#
_entry.id   AF-A0A7Y2NQ28-F1
#
_cell.length_a   1.000
_cell.length_b   1.000
_cell.length_c   1.000
_cell.angle_alpha   90.00
_cell.angle_beta   90.00
_cell.angle_gamma   90.00
#
_symmetry.space_group_name_H-M   'P 1'
#
loop_
_entity.id
_entity.type
_entity.pdbx_description
1 polymer ?
#
loop_
_entity_poly.entity_id
_entity_poly.type
_entity_poly.pdbx_seq_one_letter_code
_entity_poly.pdbx_strand_id
1 'polypeptide(L)'
;MILQHLDFEKPIVDLEDRLDQLRRVDDGKNKSVREEAAKLEKKIAKLRKEIFSNLTRWQTTQLARHPNRPYMLDYVNHCFRNFIEIHGDRAFRDDPSIIGGFAELDSEKVMLIGQQKGRNTTEKIGRNFGMAHPEGYRKALRLMKLAEKFRIPVITIIDTPGAFPGIGAEERGQSEAIARNLLEMAKLQV
;
A
#
# COMPACT_ATOMS: atom_id res chain seq x y z
N MET A 1 9.80 16.24 2.36
CA MET A 1 9.75 14.77 2.51
C MET A 1 11.17 14.27 2.54
N ILE A 2 11.55 13.48 3.54
CA ILE A 2 12.84 12.79 3.50
C ILE A 2 12.69 11.74 2.38
N LEU A 3 13.35 11.97 1.25
CA LEU A 3 13.48 10.96 0.22
C LEU A 3 14.39 9.86 0.80
N GLN A 4 13.78 8.84 1.37
CA GLN A 4 14.49 7.62 1.71
C GLN A 4 14.70 6.85 0.41
N HIS A 5 15.95 6.82 -0.04
CA HIS A 5 16.38 6.05 -1.21
C HIS A 5 16.95 4.71 -0.76
N LEU A 6 16.77 3.68 -1.58
CA LEU A 6 17.42 2.39 -1.35
C LEU A 6 18.87 2.44 -1.87
N ASP A 7 19.75 1.63 -1.31
CA ASP A 7 21.19 1.68 -1.65
C ASP A 7 21.47 1.48 -3.14
N PHE A 8 20.68 0.64 -3.81
CA PHE A 8 20.83 0.38 -5.23
C PHE A 8 20.25 1.49 -6.12
N GLU A 9 19.53 2.46 -5.54
CA GLU A 9 19.03 3.64 -6.25
C GLU A 9 20.05 4.79 -6.23
N LYS A 10 21.12 4.72 -5.41
CA LYS A 10 22.15 5.78 -5.33
C LYS A 10 22.67 6.26 -6.69
N PRO A 11 22.99 5.38 -7.67
CA PRO A 11 23.45 5.83 -8.99
C PRO A 11 22.42 6.67 -9.75
N ILE A 12 21.12 6.48 -9.48
CA ILE A 12 20.03 7.27 -10.06
C ILE A 12 19.96 8.61 -9.32
N VAL A 13 19.98 8.58 -7.99
CA VAL A 13 19.91 9.77 -7.13
C VAL A 13 21.05 10.74 -7.43
N ASP A 14 22.29 10.25 -7.55
CA ASP A 14 23.46 11.08 -7.86
C ASP A 14 23.31 11.80 -9.22
N LEU A 15 22.67 11.14 -10.20
CA LEU A 15 22.40 11.73 -11.51
C LEU A 15 21.23 12.71 -11.47
N GLU A 16 20.18 12.42 -10.68
CA GLU A 16 19.04 13.32 -10.45
C GLU A 16 19.48 14.60 -9.73
N ASP A 17 20.33 14.49 -8.71
CA ASP A 17 20.91 15.65 -8.00
C ASP A 17 21.75 16.52 -8.94
N ARG A 18 22.55 15.90 -9.81
CA ARG A 18 23.33 16.63 -10.83
C ARG A 18 22.43 17.30 -11.87
N LEU A 19 21.35 16.64 -12.28
CA LEU A 19 20.36 17.22 -13.19
C LEU A 19 19.66 18.43 -12.55
N ASP A 20 19.30 18.33 -11.29
CA ASP A 20 18.67 19.42 -10.54
C ASP A 20 19.61 20.62 -10.36
N GLN A 21 20.91 20.38 -10.11
CA GLN A 21 21.92 21.44 -10.08
C GLN A 21 22.03 22.14 -11.44
N LEU A 22 22.08 21.39 -12.54
CA LEU A 22 22.11 21.96 -13.89
C LEU A 22 20.86 22.80 -14.19
N ARG A 23 19.67 22.32 -13.78
CA ARG A 23 18.41 23.06 -13.96
C ARG A 23 18.34 24.34 -13.13
N ARG A 24 18.97 24.38 -11.95
CA ARG A 24 19.04 25.60 -11.13
C ARG A 24 19.96 26.68 -11.72
N VAL A 25 20.95 26.27 -12.51
CA VAL A 25 21.91 27.17 -13.17
C VAL A 25 21.43 27.58 -14.57
N ASP A 26 20.41 26.92 -15.12
CA ASP A 26 19.82 27.30 -16.41
C ASP A 26 19.09 28.65 -16.30
N ASP A 27 19.64 29.67 -16.96
CA ASP A 27 19.05 31.00 -17.12
C ASP A 27 18.03 31.07 -18.27
N GLY A 28 17.78 29.94 -18.94
CA GLY A 28 16.87 29.81 -20.06
C GLY A 28 17.45 30.29 -21.39
N LYS A 29 18.71 30.73 -21.44
CA LYS A 29 19.38 31.20 -22.65
C LYS A 29 20.53 30.28 -23.08
N ASN A 30 21.05 29.46 -22.17
CA ASN A 30 22.19 28.61 -22.46
C ASN A 30 21.80 27.27 -23.13
N LYS A 31 21.87 27.24 -24.47
CA LYS A 31 21.60 26.03 -25.28
C LYS A 31 22.45 24.82 -24.86
N SER A 32 23.70 25.03 -24.43
CA SER A 32 24.59 23.97 -23.98
C SER A 32 24.09 23.25 -22.73
N VAL A 33 23.58 24.02 -21.75
CA VAL A 33 23.03 23.49 -20.49
C VAL A 33 21.80 22.62 -20.75
N ARG A 34 20.93 23.04 -21.67
CA ARG A 34 19.74 22.27 -22.05
C ARG A 34 20.09 20.95 -22.75
N GLU A 35 21.09 20.95 -23.62
CA GLU A 35 21.56 19.73 -24.27
C GLU A 35 22.20 18.75 -23.27
N GLU A 36 22.96 19.24 -22.29
CA GLU A 36 23.51 18.40 -21.23
C GLU A 36 22.42 17.85 -20.30
N ALA A 37 21.44 18.67 -19.90
CA ALA A 37 20.29 18.23 -19.12
C ALA A 37 19.49 17.14 -19.84
N ALA A 38 19.20 17.31 -21.13
CA ALA A 38 18.50 16.31 -21.93
C ALA A 38 19.30 14.99 -22.07
N LYS A 39 20.63 15.05 -22.14
CA LYS A 39 21.50 13.85 -22.13
C LYS A 39 21.45 13.15 -20.77
N LEU A 40 21.47 13.91 -19.67
CA LEU A 40 21.35 13.35 -18.31
C LEU A 40 19.99 12.70 -18.08
N GLU A 41 18.89 13.33 -18.48
CA GLU A 41 17.54 12.75 -18.39
C GLU A 41 17.46 11.40 -19.11
N LYS A 42 17.99 11.32 -20.35
CA LYS A 42 18.05 10.05 -21.10
C LYS A 42 18.90 9.00 -20.37
N LYS A 43 20.02 9.41 -19.77
CA LYS A 43 20.90 8.52 -19.00
C LYS A 43 20.21 7.99 -17.74
N ILE A 44 19.53 8.87 -16.99
CA ILE A 44 18.73 8.53 -15.81
C ILE A 44 17.63 7.55 -16.21
N ALA A 45 16.85 7.84 -17.25
CA ALA A 45 15.77 6.95 -17.71
C ALA A 45 16.29 5.56 -18.11
N LYS A 46 17.43 5.50 -18.82
CA LYS A 46 18.07 4.23 -19.20
C LYS A 46 18.53 3.46 -17.97
N LEU A 47 19.26 4.10 -17.06
CA LEU A 47 19.81 3.48 -15.86
C LEU A 47 18.69 3.00 -14.93
N ARG A 48 17.63 3.80 -14.76
CA ARG A 48 16.42 3.42 -14.03
C ARG A 48 15.80 2.16 -14.61
N LYS A 49 15.59 2.12 -15.93
CA LYS A 49 15.05 0.93 -16.59
C LYS A 49 15.94 -0.30 -16.34
N GLU A 50 17.25 -0.16 -16.49
CA GLU A 50 18.21 -1.24 -16.31
C GLU A 50 18.20 -1.80 -14.87
N ILE A 51 18.28 -0.93 -13.86
CA ILE A 51 18.25 -1.31 -12.44
C ILE A 51 16.94 -1.98 -12.08
N PHE A 52 15.80 -1.34 -12.38
CA PHE A 52 14.48 -1.88 -12.01
C PHE A 52 14.08 -3.12 -12.83
N SER A 53 14.68 -3.35 -14.00
CA SER A 53 14.49 -4.60 -14.77
C SER A 53 15.29 -5.78 -14.22
N ASN A 54 16.37 -5.54 -13.48
CA ASN A 54 17.32 -6.56 -13.03
C ASN A 54 17.46 -6.58 -11.49
N LEU A 55 16.36 -6.37 -10.78
CA LEU A 55 16.35 -6.39 -9.33
C LEU A 55 16.68 -7.79 -8.80
N THR A 56 17.59 -7.86 -7.84
CA THR A 56 17.80 -9.07 -7.06
C THR A 56 16.60 -9.34 -6.15
N ARG A 57 16.44 -10.60 -5.71
CA ARG A 57 15.36 -11.00 -4.80
C ARG A 57 15.30 -10.13 -3.53
N TRP A 58 16.47 -9.76 -2.99
CA TRP A 58 16.57 -8.91 -1.81
C TRP A 58 16.13 -7.46 -2.11
N GLN A 59 16.55 -6.89 -3.24
CA GLN A 59 16.16 -5.54 -3.66
C GLN A 59 14.64 -5.44 -3.89
N THR A 60 14.02 -6.47 -4.49
CA THR A 60 12.55 -6.55 -4.61
C THR A 60 11.86 -6.54 -3.24
N THR A 61 12.45 -7.21 -2.25
CA THR A 61 11.93 -7.23 -0.87
C THR A 61 12.07 -5.86 -0.21
N GLN A 62 13.18 -5.15 -0.44
CA GLN A 62 13.37 -3.78 0.02
C GLN A 62 12.33 -2.83 -0.59
N LEU A 63 12.01 -2.96 -1.88
CA LEU A 63 10.95 -2.17 -2.54
C LEU A 63 9.56 -2.48 -1.97
N ALA A 64 9.25 -3.74 -1.71
CA ALA A 64 7.98 -4.12 -1.08
C ALA A 64 7.82 -3.50 0.33
N ARG A 65 8.93 -3.20 1.00
CA ARG A 65 9.00 -2.56 2.32
C ARG A 65 9.34 -1.07 2.25
N HIS A 66 9.32 -0.48 1.05
CA HIS A 66 9.70 0.91 0.86
C HIS A 66 8.83 1.83 1.73
N PRO A 67 9.40 2.77 2.49
CA PRO A 67 8.66 3.67 3.39
C PRO A 67 7.58 4.48 2.68
N ASN A 68 7.84 4.88 1.43
CA ASN A 68 6.89 5.61 0.57
C ASN A 68 6.05 4.70 -0.34
N ARG A 69 6.05 3.37 -0.14
CA ARG A 69 5.17 2.48 -0.90
C ARG A 69 3.72 2.90 -0.66
N PRO A 70 2.87 2.99 -1.71
CA PRO A 70 1.44 3.28 -1.55
C PRO A 70 0.76 2.21 -0.70
N TYR A 71 -0.06 2.65 0.25
CA TYR A 71 -0.95 1.82 1.06
C TYR A 71 -2.36 1.83 0.48
N MET A 72 -3.28 1.08 1.09
CA MET A 72 -4.65 0.93 0.61
C MET A 72 -5.37 2.26 0.39
N LEU A 73 -5.32 3.19 1.36
CA LEU A 73 -5.97 4.50 1.22
C LEU A 73 -5.42 5.34 0.07
N ASP A 74 -4.16 5.16 -0.31
CA ASP A 74 -3.61 5.85 -1.49
C ASP A 74 -4.29 5.34 -2.77
N TYR A 75 -4.47 4.02 -2.90
CA TYR A 75 -5.23 3.44 -4.02
C TYR A 75 -6.69 3.84 -3.98
N VAL A 76 -7.32 3.92 -2.80
CA VAL A 76 -8.69 4.45 -2.65
C VAL A 76 -8.80 5.84 -3.27
N ASN A 77 -7.91 6.75 -2.90
CA ASN A 77 -7.93 8.14 -3.36
C ASN A 77 -7.62 8.29 -4.85
N HIS A 78 -6.87 7.37 -5.45
CA HIS A 78 -6.46 7.45 -6.85
C HIS A 78 -7.36 6.67 -7.81
N CYS A 79 -7.96 5.57 -7.36
CA CYS A 79 -8.64 4.61 -8.24
C CYS A 79 -10.13 4.48 -7.98
N PHE A 80 -10.63 4.92 -6.82
CA PHE A 80 -12.01 4.69 -6.41
C PHE A 80 -12.74 5.99 -6.12
N ARG A 81 -14.07 5.97 -6.22
CA ARG A 81 -14.96 7.08 -5.89
C ARG A 81 -15.89 6.68 -4.75
N ASN A 82 -16.43 7.67 -4.05
CA ASN A 82 -17.49 7.49 -3.04
C ASN A 82 -17.17 6.41 -2.00
N PHE A 83 -15.91 6.33 -1.54
CA PHE A 83 -15.52 5.37 -0.52
C PHE A 83 -16.18 5.70 0.83
N ILE A 84 -16.98 4.76 1.34
CA ILE A 84 -17.65 4.86 2.64
C ILE A 84 -17.09 3.76 3.53
N GLU A 85 -16.20 4.13 4.45
CA GLU A 85 -15.61 3.21 5.41
C GLU A 85 -16.65 2.68 6.41
N ILE A 86 -16.60 1.36 6.68
CA ILE A 86 -17.50 0.68 7.61
C ILE A 86 -16.69 0.05 8.73
N HIS A 87 -16.99 0.46 9.97
CA HIS A 87 -16.23 0.08 11.15
C HIS A 87 -16.81 -1.13 11.91
N GLY A 88 -15.94 -1.79 12.67
CA GLY A 88 -16.29 -2.76 13.70
C GLY A 88 -16.56 -4.18 13.21
N ASP A 89 -16.30 -5.15 14.08
CA ASP A 89 -16.61 -6.58 13.89
C ASP A 89 -17.99 -6.99 14.46
N ARG A 90 -18.64 -6.10 15.24
CA ARG A 90 -19.88 -6.34 16.00
C ARG A 90 -19.75 -7.31 17.18
N ALA A 91 -18.53 -7.63 17.60
CA ALA A 91 -18.29 -8.58 18.70
C ALA A 91 -17.33 -8.02 19.75
N PHE A 92 -16.23 -7.39 19.34
CA PHE A 92 -15.19 -6.95 20.25
C PHE A 92 -14.76 -5.50 20.01
N ARG A 93 -14.20 -5.20 18.83
CA ARG A 93 -13.61 -3.88 18.55
C ARG A 93 -13.51 -3.62 17.05
N ASP A 94 -13.41 -2.34 16.68
CA ASP A 94 -12.92 -1.94 15.35
C ASP A 94 -11.39 -2.00 15.31
N ASP A 95 -10.82 -2.87 14.46
CA ASP A 95 -9.38 -2.95 14.26
C ASP A 95 -8.91 -1.90 13.24
N PRO A 96 -8.11 -0.90 13.64
CA PRO A 96 -7.64 0.15 12.74
C PRO A 96 -6.63 -0.34 11.70
N SER A 97 -6.07 -1.54 11.84
CA SER A 97 -5.17 -2.11 10.84
C SER A 97 -5.92 -2.68 9.63
N ILE A 98 -7.23 -2.96 9.76
CA ILE A 98 -8.11 -3.39 8.66
C ILE A 98 -9.10 -2.27 8.38
N ILE A 99 -9.05 -1.72 7.17
CA ILE A 99 -10.07 -0.79 6.69
C ILE A 99 -10.88 -1.48 5.61
N GLY A 100 -12.13 -1.05 5.45
CA GLY A 100 -12.96 -1.56 4.37
C GLY A 100 -14.33 -0.91 4.34
N GLY A 101 -14.96 -0.99 3.19
CA GLY A 101 -16.17 -0.25 2.91
C GLY A 101 -16.61 -0.34 1.46
N PHE A 102 -17.76 0.24 1.16
CA PHE A 102 -18.24 0.34 -0.22
C PHE A 102 -17.49 1.44 -0.95
N ALA A 103 -17.21 1.20 -2.22
CA ALA A 103 -16.63 2.17 -3.15
C ALA A 103 -17.19 1.97 -4.55
N GLU A 104 -16.87 2.88 -5.45
CA GLU A 104 -17.15 2.77 -6.87
C GLU A 104 -15.83 2.69 -7.65
N LEU A 105 -15.69 1.67 -8.48
CA LEU A 105 -14.62 1.53 -9.47
C LEU A 105 -15.27 1.67 -10.85
N ASP A 106 -14.98 2.78 -11.54
CA ASP A 106 -15.71 3.18 -12.74
C ASP A 106 -17.23 3.19 -12.52
N SER A 107 -17.99 2.33 -13.21
CA SER A 107 -19.44 2.18 -13.06
C SER A 107 -19.86 1.11 -12.06
N GLU A 108 -18.92 0.34 -11.51
CA GLU A 108 -19.19 -0.82 -10.66
C GLU A 108 -19.09 -0.47 -9.17
N LYS A 109 -20.09 -0.87 -8.39
CA LYS A 109 -20.01 -0.81 -6.93
C LYS A 109 -19.18 -1.99 -6.44
N VAL A 110 -18.26 -1.76 -5.53
CA VAL A 110 -17.35 -2.77 -4.99
C VAL A 110 -17.26 -2.68 -3.48
N MET A 111 -17.02 -3.81 -2.82
CA MET A 111 -16.59 -3.87 -1.43
C MET A 111 -15.07 -3.94 -1.41
N LEU A 112 -14.44 -2.88 -0.91
CA LEU A 112 -12.99 -2.80 -0.80
C LEU A 112 -12.57 -3.10 0.64
N ILE A 113 -11.59 -3.99 0.83
CA ILE A 113 -11.06 -4.37 2.14
C ILE A 113 -9.54 -4.48 2.06
N GLY A 114 -8.82 -4.09 3.10
CA GLY A 114 -7.37 -4.28 3.09
C GLY A 114 -6.69 -3.80 4.35
N GLN A 115 -5.40 -4.10 4.43
CA GLN A 115 -4.59 -3.62 5.54
C GLN A 115 -4.17 -2.17 5.31
N GLN A 116 -4.29 -1.36 6.36
CA GLN A 116 -3.83 0.02 6.33
C GLN A 116 -2.68 0.20 7.32
N LYS A 117 -1.55 0.62 6.79
CA LYS A 117 -0.40 1.07 7.57
C LYS A 117 -0.52 2.57 7.85
N GLY A 118 0.18 3.04 8.88
CA GLY A 118 0.37 4.47 9.13
C GLY A 118 1.54 5.06 8.36
N ARG A 119 1.47 6.34 7.99
CA ARG A 119 2.57 7.06 7.34
C ARG A 119 3.59 7.54 8.37
N ASN A 120 3.12 8.21 9.41
CA ASN A 120 3.94 8.67 10.53
C ASN A 120 3.98 7.64 11.69
N THR A 121 4.88 7.84 12.65
CA THR A 121 5.05 6.93 13.80
C THR A 121 3.78 6.76 14.61
N THR A 122 3.06 7.86 14.86
CA THR A 122 1.80 7.85 15.64
C THR A 122 0.73 7.00 14.95
N GLU A 123 0.53 7.19 13.65
CA GLU A 123 -0.40 6.39 12.85
C GLU A 123 0.04 4.93 12.75
N LYS A 124 1.35 4.66 12.64
CA LYS A 124 1.87 3.29 12.58
C LYS A 124 1.55 2.55 13.87
N ILE A 125 1.76 3.18 15.02
CA ILE A 125 1.38 2.63 16.32
C ILE A 125 -0.14 2.46 16.38
N GLY A 126 -0.91 3.48 16.02
CA GLY A 126 -2.37 3.45 16.04
C GLY A 126 -2.99 2.37 15.15
N ARG A 127 -2.35 2.03 14.02
CA ARG A 127 -2.79 0.97 13.09
C ARG A 127 -2.01 -0.34 13.24
N ASN A 128 -1.32 -0.54 14.35
CA ASN A 128 -0.52 -1.74 14.62
C ASN A 128 0.43 -2.13 13.47
N PHE A 129 1.00 -1.14 12.77
CA PHE A 129 1.86 -1.33 11.60
C PHE A 129 1.23 -2.17 10.47
N GLY A 130 -0.11 -2.20 10.39
CA GLY A 130 -0.85 -3.03 9.44
C GLY A 130 -0.95 -4.51 9.85
N MET A 131 -0.63 -4.85 11.10
CA MET A 131 -0.81 -6.18 11.67
C MET A 131 -2.18 -6.30 12.33
N ALA A 132 -3.02 -7.18 11.78
CA ALA A 132 -4.38 -7.36 12.27
C ALA A 132 -4.46 -8.24 13.51
N HIS A 133 -5.32 -7.85 14.43
CA HIS A 133 -5.85 -8.66 15.50
C HIS A 133 -7.02 -9.52 15.00
N PRO A 134 -7.52 -10.48 15.81
CA PRO A 134 -8.60 -11.37 15.39
C PRO A 134 -9.87 -10.62 14.99
N GLU A 135 -10.21 -9.55 15.73
CA GLU A 135 -11.32 -8.65 15.41
C GLU A 135 -11.20 -8.01 14.00
N GLY A 136 -9.99 -7.75 13.51
CA GLY A 136 -9.78 -7.24 12.15
C GLY A 136 -10.16 -8.25 11.07
N TYR A 137 -9.80 -9.53 11.27
CA TYR A 137 -10.23 -10.61 10.38
C TYR A 137 -11.75 -10.85 10.47
N ARG A 138 -12.36 -10.72 11.65
CA ARG A 138 -13.83 -10.81 11.80
C ARG A 138 -14.54 -9.65 11.11
N LYS A 139 -14.02 -8.42 11.23
CA LYS A 139 -14.48 -7.24 10.48
C LYS A 139 -14.41 -7.49 8.98
N ALA A 140 -13.26 -7.97 8.47
CA ALA A 140 -13.09 -8.29 7.05
C ALA A 140 -14.14 -9.29 6.56
N LEU A 141 -14.30 -10.41 7.27
CA LEU A 141 -15.31 -11.42 6.92
C LEU A 141 -16.74 -10.87 6.95
N ARG A 142 -17.09 -10.04 7.94
CA ARG A 142 -18.39 -9.37 8.02
C ARG A 142 -18.65 -8.52 6.78
N LEU A 143 -17.65 -7.78 6.32
CA LEU A 143 -17.75 -6.95 5.12
C LEU A 143 -17.90 -7.81 3.84
N MET A 144 -17.16 -8.91 3.74
CA MET A 144 -17.31 -9.85 2.62
C MET A 144 -18.71 -10.45 2.55
N LYS A 145 -19.26 -10.89 3.69
CA LYS A 145 -20.65 -11.40 3.76
C LYS A 145 -21.69 -10.34 3.43
N LEU A 146 -21.42 -9.07 3.77
CA LEU A 146 -22.28 -7.96 3.37
C LEU A 146 -22.24 -7.73 1.85
N ALA A 147 -21.06 -7.84 1.24
CA ALA A 147 -20.91 -7.76 -0.21
C ALA A 147 -21.66 -8.90 -0.91
N GLU A 148 -21.51 -10.14 -0.42
CA GLU A 148 -22.25 -11.32 -0.89
C GLU A 148 -23.77 -11.13 -0.84
N LYS A 149 -24.29 -10.60 0.28
CA LYS A 149 -25.72 -10.31 0.42
C LYS A 149 -26.27 -9.40 -0.68
N PHE A 150 -25.47 -8.44 -1.13
CA PHE A 150 -25.86 -7.48 -2.17
C PHE A 150 -25.32 -7.84 -3.56
N ARG A 151 -24.66 -9.00 -3.71
CA ARG A 151 -24.00 -9.44 -4.96
C ARG A 151 -23.03 -8.40 -5.50
N ILE A 152 -22.22 -7.86 -4.60
CA ILE A 152 -21.22 -6.83 -4.90
C ILE A 152 -19.84 -7.50 -4.94
N PRO A 153 -19.03 -7.27 -5.99
CA PRO A 153 -17.67 -7.79 -6.06
C PRO A 153 -16.80 -7.33 -4.87
N VAL A 154 -15.91 -8.21 -4.41
CA VAL A 154 -14.97 -7.92 -3.32
C VAL A 154 -13.56 -7.74 -3.88
N ILE A 155 -12.91 -6.64 -3.52
CA ILE A 155 -11.50 -6.38 -3.83
C ILE A 155 -10.72 -6.32 -2.52
N THR A 156 -9.66 -7.13 -2.41
CA THR A 156 -8.76 -7.11 -1.26
C THR A 156 -7.39 -6.54 -1.62
N ILE A 157 -6.89 -5.60 -0.81
CA ILE A 157 -5.53 -5.05 -0.96
C ILE A 157 -4.68 -5.58 0.19
N ILE A 158 -3.76 -6.50 -0.15
CA ILE A 158 -2.91 -7.18 0.82
C ILE A 158 -1.61 -6.40 1.03
N ASP A 159 -1.44 -5.79 2.20
CA ASP A 159 -0.20 -5.13 2.59
C ASP A 159 0.07 -5.22 4.09
N THR A 160 0.50 -6.40 4.55
CA THR A 160 0.80 -6.67 5.95
C THR A 160 2.13 -7.39 6.13
N PRO A 161 2.90 -7.10 7.20
CA PRO A 161 4.02 -7.96 7.58
C PRO A 161 3.55 -9.29 8.20
N GLY A 162 2.30 -9.40 8.63
CA GLY A 162 1.71 -10.59 9.25
C GLY A 162 0.55 -10.28 10.19
N ALA A 163 -0.09 -11.32 10.70
CA ALA A 163 -1.04 -11.20 11.81
C ALA A 163 -0.32 -10.74 13.09
N PHE A 164 -0.97 -9.96 13.95
CA PHE A 164 -0.35 -9.47 15.17
C PHE A 164 -0.04 -10.63 16.15
N PRO A 165 1.22 -10.85 16.54
CA PRO A 165 1.63 -11.97 17.39
C PRO A 165 1.65 -11.57 18.87
N GLY A 166 0.49 -11.29 19.46
CA GLY A 166 0.38 -10.84 20.85
C GLY A 166 -0.54 -11.70 21.71
N ILE A 167 -0.32 -11.69 23.03
CA ILE A 167 -1.11 -12.50 24.01
C ILE A 167 -2.61 -12.25 23.84
N GLY A 168 -3.03 -10.99 23.79
CA GLY A 168 -4.44 -10.65 23.61
C GLY A 168 -5.00 -11.13 22.26
N ALA A 169 -4.19 -11.22 21.20
CA ALA A 169 -4.63 -11.80 19.93
C ALA A 169 -4.87 -13.30 20.05
N GLU A 170 -4.01 -14.03 20.77
CA GLU A 170 -4.17 -15.45 21.04
C GLU A 170 -5.40 -15.74 21.93
N GLU A 171 -5.57 -14.99 23.04
CA GLU A 171 -6.73 -15.09 23.93
C GLU A 171 -8.06 -14.89 23.18
N ARG A 172 -8.05 -14.05 22.14
CA ARG A 172 -9.21 -13.74 21.30
C ARG A 172 -9.32 -14.62 20.05
N GLY A 173 -8.45 -15.61 19.87
CA GLY A 173 -8.54 -16.59 18.79
C GLY A 173 -8.02 -16.09 17.44
N GLN A 174 -6.75 -15.66 17.37
CA GLN A 174 -6.10 -15.27 16.11
C GLN A 174 -6.13 -16.39 15.07
N SER A 175 -5.80 -17.62 15.49
CA SER A 175 -5.85 -18.79 14.63
C SER A 175 -7.26 -19.10 14.12
N GLU A 176 -8.27 -19.00 14.99
CA GLU A 176 -9.68 -19.21 14.61
C GLU A 176 -10.14 -18.16 13.59
N ALA A 177 -9.86 -16.89 13.84
CA ALA A 177 -10.32 -15.80 13.00
C ALA A 177 -9.74 -15.92 11.57
N ILE A 178 -8.46 -16.29 11.45
CA ILE A 178 -7.81 -16.56 10.15
C ILE A 178 -8.41 -17.81 9.49
N ALA A 179 -8.48 -18.93 10.21
CA ALA A 179 -9.00 -20.20 9.66
C ALA A 179 -10.45 -20.06 9.17
N ARG A 180 -11.29 -19.35 9.93
CA ARG A 180 -12.67 -19.08 9.56
C ARG A 180 -12.78 -18.18 8.33
N ASN A 181 -11.91 -17.17 8.21
CA ASN A 181 -11.85 -16.35 7.00
C ASN A 181 -11.53 -17.21 5.78
N LEU A 182 -10.50 -18.07 5.84
CA LEU A 182 -10.15 -18.97 4.73
C LEU A 182 -11.33 -19.86 4.31
N LEU A 183 -12.01 -20.48 5.29
CA LEU A 183 -13.15 -21.36 5.03
C LEU A 183 -14.33 -20.63 4.38
N GLU A 184 -14.68 -19.45 4.89
CA GLU A 184 -15.83 -18.69 4.41
C GLU A 184 -15.56 -17.98 3.08
N MET A 185 -14.34 -17.49 2.88
CA MET A 185 -13.92 -16.88 1.61
C MET A 185 -13.96 -17.90 0.47
N ALA A 186 -13.59 -19.16 0.72
CA ALA A 186 -13.67 -20.22 -0.27
C ALA A 186 -15.12 -20.54 -0.72
N LYS A 187 -16.12 -20.10 0.04
CA LYS A 187 -17.55 -20.32 -0.24
C LYS A 187 -18.27 -19.07 -0.71
N LEU A 188 -17.58 -17.93 -0.83
CA LEU A 188 -18.18 -16.64 -1.13
C LEU A 188 -18.80 -16.65 -2.55
N GLN A 189 -20.05 -16.20 -2.67
CA GLN A 189 -20.82 -16.17 -3.92
C GLN A 189 -21.03 -14.72 -4.38
N VAL A 190 -19.99 -14.13 -4.97
CA VAL A 190 -20.00 -12.79 -5.59
C VAL A 190 -19.39 -12.80 -6.97
#